data_AF-A0A6L7ELS7-F1
#
_entry.id   AF-A0A6L7ELS7-F1
#
_cell.length_a   1.000
_cell.length_b   1.000
_cell.length_c   1.000
_cell.angle_alpha   90.00
_cell.angle_beta   90.00
_cell.angle_gamma   90.00
#
_symmetry.space_group_name_H-M   'P 1'
#
loop_
_entity.id
_entity.type
_entity.pdbx_description
1 polymer ?
#
loop_
_entity_poly.entity_id
_entity_poly.type
_entity_poly.pdbx_seq_one_letter_code
_entity_poly.pdbx_strand_id
1 'polypeptide(L)'
;MSEGPLPVVYDRRRGAAHARTADLPPGAVAPSELGPCDATPVVLVHGLDGVAARDWFTAAPLLANLGLPVVTFSWTSDEPTLPCAGRLAALVDEVAERTGSDRVDLVGHSWGAVLARAVVRLPEHAATSPLVRRLVGLAPTYAGTTLHGLAGLADHPRTEGARAWLDAHRPTWREQMAGSTVLDGLARPELDAHDAHVAYTSIVTRFDQVVTPYRASLTAEPRAEAVVVQDVCGSDLTDHVAITHDAVALWHVVRALAPGREGRRPRGLVLPFVGGPASASTR
;
A
#
# COMPACT_ATOMS: atom_id res chain seq x y z
N MET A 1 12.44 -5.21 -17.42
CA MET A 1 12.08 -4.16 -16.45
C MET A 1 12.35 -2.85 -17.15
N SER A 2 11.40 -1.91 -17.11
CA SER A 2 11.35 -0.74 -18.01
C SER A 2 12.64 0.09 -18.00
N GLU A 3 13.27 0.27 -19.16
CA GLU A 3 14.35 1.25 -19.42
C GLU A 3 13.77 2.67 -19.51
N GLY A 4 13.11 3.13 -18.44
CA GLY A 4 12.66 4.51 -18.37
C GLY A 4 13.76 5.45 -17.87
N PRO A 5 13.57 6.77 -18.00
CA PRO A 5 14.60 7.77 -17.66
C PRO A 5 14.93 7.83 -16.16
N LEU A 6 14.04 7.34 -15.28
CA LEU A 6 14.26 7.35 -13.83
C LEU A 6 14.96 6.07 -13.36
N PRO A 7 16.02 6.16 -12.54
CA PRO A 7 16.65 4.97 -11.97
C PRO A 7 15.67 4.27 -11.02
N VAL A 8 15.47 2.96 -11.22
CA VAL A 8 14.65 2.13 -10.32
C VAL A 8 15.58 1.29 -9.44
N VAL A 9 15.66 1.65 -8.17
CA VAL A 9 16.55 0.99 -7.20
C VAL A 9 15.71 0.24 -6.16
N TYR A 10 15.93 -1.07 -6.07
CA TYR A 10 15.19 -1.99 -5.20
C TYR A 10 15.97 -2.15 -3.88
N ASP A 11 16.06 -1.06 -3.12
CA ASP A 11 16.79 -1.01 -1.85
C ASP A 11 16.15 0.02 -0.92
N ARG A 12 15.54 -0.45 0.16
CA ARG A 12 14.90 0.37 1.19
C ARG A 12 15.89 1.31 1.89
N ARG A 13 17.16 0.92 2.04
CA ARG A 13 18.20 1.75 2.66
C ARG A 13 18.50 2.98 1.80
N ARG A 14 18.46 2.82 0.48
CA ARG A 14 18.56 3.95 -0.46
C ARG A 14 17.36 4.88 -0.36
N GLY A 15 16.15 4.32 -0.25
CA GLY A 15 14.96 5.10 0.06
C GLY A 15 15.06 5.87 1.39
N ALA A 16 15.62 5.26 2.43
CA ALA A 16 15.82 5.92 3.71
C ALA A 16 16.87 7.04 3.65
N ALA A 17 17.89 6.91 2.80
CA ALA A 17 18.85 7.98 2.55
C ALA A 17 18.21 9.14 1.77
N HIS A 18 17.41 8.83 0.74
CA HIS A 18 16.68 9.82 -0.07
C HIS A 18 15.70 10.63 0.77
N ALA A 19 14.96 9.98 1.66
CA ALA A 19 14.00 10.62 2.56
C ALA A 19 14.61 11.61 3.57
N ARG A 20 15.95 11.72 3.66
CA ARG A 20 16.62 12.76 4.46
C ARG A 20 16.71 14.10 3.74
N THR A 21 16.52 14.11 2.42
CA THR A 21 16.77 15.26 1.56
C THR A 21 15.56 15.63 0.69
N ALA A 22 14.53 14.80 0.66
CA ALA A 22 13.34 15.01 -0.16
C ALA A 22 12.10 14.34 0.45
N ASP A 23 10.94 14.97 0.29
CA ASP A 23 9.66 14.49 0.81
C ASP A 23 8.97 13.50 -0.13
N LEU A 24 9.20 13.65 -1.45
CA LEU A 24 8.64 12.77 -2.49
C LEU A 24 9.68 11.79 -3.03
N PRO A 25 9.28 10.56 -3.37
CA PRO A 25 10.15 9.61 -4.08
C PRO A 25 10.35 10.08 -5.54
N PRO A 26 11.43 9.65 -6.21
CA PRO A 26 11.62 9.97 -7.63
C PRO A 26 10.42 9.54 -8.48
N GLY A 27 9.97 10.41 -9.39
CA GLY A 27 8.84 10.13 -10.29
C GLY A 27 7.45 10.38 -9.72
N ALA A 28 7.31 10.59 -8.41
CA ALA A 28 6.08 11.14 -7.85
C ALA A 28 6.09 12.68 -7.91
N VAL A 29 4.92 13.27 -8.07
CA VAL A 29 4.70 14.72 -8.13
C VAL A 29 3.67 15.15 -7.09
N ALA A 30 3.68 16.43 -6.73
CA ALA A 30 2.60 16.99 -5.93
C ALA A 30 1.31 17.00 -6.77
N PRO A 31 0.11 16.90 -6.15
CA PRO A 31 -1.16 16.99 -6.87
C PRO A 31 -1.22 18.25 -7.74
N SER A 32 -0.75 19.39 -7.22
CA SER A 32 -0.72 20.67 -7.93
C SER A 32 0.07 20.69 -9.24
N GLU A 33 0.98 19.73 -9.44
CA GLU A 33 1.81 19.60 -10.64
C GLU A 33 1.20 18.68 -11.70
N LEU A 34 0.07 18.01 -11.38
CA LEU A 34 -0.66 17.20 -12.34
C LEU A 34 -1.32 18.08 -13.41
N GLY A 35 -1.36 17.54 -14.62
CA GLY A 35 -2.15 18.07 -15.73
C GLY A 35 -2.82 16.95 -16.51
N PRO A 36 -3.58 17.30 -17.57
CA PRO A 36 -4.32 16.33 -18.37
C PRO A 36 -3.42 15.20 -18.90
N CYS A 37 -3.87 13.95 -18.77
CA CYS A 37 -3.17 12.79 -19.31
C CYS A 37 -4.12 11.66 -19.69
N ASP A 38 -3.76 10.86 -20.69
CA ASP A 38 -4.55 9.70 -21.12
C ASP A 38 -4.33 8.44 -20.26
N ALA A 39 -3.37 8.48 -19.33
CA ALA A 39 -3.04 7.36 -18.45
C ALA A 39 -3.84 7.42 -17.15
N THR A 40 -4.16 6.25 -16.57
CA THR A 40 -4.79 6.18 -15.24
C THR A 40 -3.76 6.60 -14.17
N PRO A 41 -3.99 7.69 -13.42
CA PRO A 41 -3.11 8.10 -12.33
C PRO A 41 -3.13 7.09 -11.19
N VAL A 42 -2.01 7.04 -10.46
CA VAL A 42 -1.81 6.12 -9.34
C VAL A 42 -1.56 6.92 -8.06
N VAL A 43 -2.32 6.63 -7.00
CA VAL A 43 -2.07 7.15 -5.65
C VAL A 43 -1.45 6.06 -4.78
N LEU A 44 -0.29 6.35 -4.22
CA LEU A 44 0.50 5.47 -3.36
C LEU A 44 0.29 5.82 -1.88
N VAL A 45 -0.22 4.87 -1.10
CA VAL A 45 -0.67 5.07 0.30
C VAL A 45 0.19 4.24 1.25
N HIS A 46 1.13 4.90 1.93
CA HIS A 46 2.10 4.20 2.78
C HIS A 46 1.45 3.57 4.03
N GLY A 47 2.15 2.63 4.68
CA GLY A 47 1.72 2.01 5.93
C GLY A 47 1.80 2.94 7.15
N LEU A 48 1.48 2.41 8.34
CA LEU A 48 1.50 3.16 9.60
C LEU A 48 2.85 3.88 9.82
N ASP A 49 2.82 5.19 10.07
CA ASP A 49 4.02 6.05 10.22
C ASP A 49 5.07 5.84 9.12
N GLY A 50 4.59 5.55 7.91
CA GLY A 50 5.40 5.49 6.71
C GLY A 50 5.97 6.85 6.32
N VAL A 51 6.94 6.83 5.41
CA VAL A 51 7.50 8.03 4.79
C VAL A 51 7.46 7.82 3.30
N ALA A 52 6.65 8.60 2.59
CA ALA A 52 6.40 8.43 1.15
C ALA A 52 7.70 8.35 0.33
N ALA A 53 8.64 9.28 0.54
CA ALA A 53 9.96 9.29 -0.09
C ALA A 53 10.75 7.98 0.07
N ARG A 54 10.62 7.30 1.22
CA ARG A 54 11.31 6.03 1.51
C ARG A 54 10.52 4.85 0.98
N ASP A 55 9.25 4.75 1.35
CA ASP A 55 8.43 3.55 1.16
C ASP A 55 8.10 3.32 -0.31
N TRP A 56 7.97 4.40 -1.06
CA TRP A 56 7.69 4.38 -2.50
C TRP A 56 8.91 4.70 -3.37
N PHE A 57 10.11 4.69 -2.79
CA PHE A 57 11.36 4.98 -3.49
C PHE A 57 11.60 4.08 -4.72
N THR A 58 11.12 2.84 -4.70
CA THR A 58 11.22 1.92 -5.82
C THR A 58 9.98 1.94 -6.71
N ALA A 59 8.79 1.91 -6.12
CA ALA A 59 7.53 1.80 -6.86
C ALA A 59 7.22 3.06 -7.69
N ALA A 60 7.44 4.26 -7.13
CA ALA A 60 7.12 5.50 -7.82
C ALA A 60 7.90 5.67 -9.14
N PRO A 61 9.25 5.56 -9.19
CA PRO A 61 9.95 5.70 -10.45
C PRO A 61 9.66 4.54 -11.41
N LEU A 62 9.36 3.34 -10.90
CA LEU A 62 8.94 2.20 -11.72
C LEU A 62 7.64 2.51 -12.47
N LEU A 63 6.63 3.05 -11.79
CA LEU A 63 5.34 3.39 -12.37
C LEU A 63 5.41 4.64 -13.26
N ALA A 64 6.17 5.66 -12.84
CA ALA A 64 6.40 6.86 -13.64
C ALA A 64 7.15 6.54 -14.95
N ASN A 65 8.09 5.59 -14.94
CA ASN A 65 8.74 5.07 -16.15
C ASN A 65 7.79 4.34 -17.11
N LEU A 66 6.57 4.01 -16.66
CA LEU A 66 5.49 3.52 -17.52
C LEU A 66 4.61 4.67 -18.02
N GLY A 67 4.91 5.92 -17.72
CA GLY A 67 4.09 7.08 -18.10
C GLY A 67 2.79 7.17 -17.30
N LEU A 68 2.72 6.53 -16.12
CA LEU A 68 1.61 6.72 -15.18
C LEU A 68 1.90 7.96 -14.32
N PRO A 69 0.96 8.92 -14.17
CA PRO A 69 1.10 9.95 -13.15
C PRO A 69 1.07 9.31 -11.76
N VAL A 70 2.03 9.66 -10.92
CA VAL A 70 2.17 9.08 -9.57
C VAL A 70 2.08 10.19 -8.53
N VAL A 71 1.18 10.00 -7.57
CA VAL A 71 1.04 10.86 -6.39
C VAL A 71 1.15 10.00 -5.14
N THR A 72 1.67 10.55 -4.05
CA THR A 72 1.75 9.87 -2.75
C THR A 72 0.81 10.53 -1.75
N PHE A 73 0.14 9.71 -0.93
CA PHE A 73 -0.65 10.18 0.20
C PHE A 73 0.12 10.01 1.50
N SER A 74 0.26 11.12 2.24
CA SER A 74 0.92 11.15 3.55
C SER A 74 -0.08 11.25 4.69
N TRP A 75 0.13 10.45 5.73
CA TRP A 75 -0.69 10.41 6.93
C TRP A 75 0.10 9.93 8.14
N THR A 76 -0.47 10.07 9.32
CA THR A 76 0.17 9.70 10.58
C THR A 76 -0.83 8.99 11.47
N SER A 77 -0.32 8.14 12.35
CA SER A 77 -1.12 7.23 13.18
C SER A 77 -1.79 7.87 14.39
N ASP A 78 -1.54 9.16 14.63
CA ASP A 78 -2.31 10.03 15.52
C ASP A 78 -3.65 10.46 14.91
N GLU A 79 -3.82 10.32 13.59
CA GLU A 79 -5.09 10.52 12.90
C GLU A 79 -5.92 9.22 12.88
N PRO A 80 -7.20 9.22 13.32
CA PRO A 80 -8.06 8.04 13.22
C PRO A 80 -8.29 7.60 11.76
N THR A 81 -8.50 6.30 11.53
CA THR A 81 -8.57 5.72 10.18
C THR A 81 -9.64 6.35 9.30
N LEU A 82 -10.86 6.57 9.81
CA LEU A 82 -11.98 7.05 8.98
C LEU A 82 -11.82 8.51 8.51
N PRO A 83 -11.48 9.50 9.38
CA PRO A 83 -11.09 10.83 8.92
C PRO A 83 -9.94 10.82 7.91
N CYS A 84 -8.92 10.00 8.15
CA CYS A 84 -7.79 9.86 7.24
C CYS A 84 -8.21 9.31 5.86
N ALA A 85 -9.14 8.36 5.82
CA ALA A 85 -9.74 7.87 4.57
C ALA A 85 -10.51 8.98 3.83
N GLY A 86 -11.19 9.87 4.55
CA GLY A 86 -11.81 11.06 3.97
C GLY A 86 -10.81 12.00 3.28
N ARG A 87 -9.63 12.23 3.87
CA ARG A 87 -8.57 13.00 3.20
C ARG A 87 -8.02 12.28 1.98
N LEU A 88 -7.88 10.95 2.04
CA LEU A 88 -7.47 10.15 0.88
C LEU A 88 -8.51 10.22 -0.25
N ALA A 89 -9.81 10.16 0.07
CA ALA A 89 -10.89 10.33 -0.90
C ALA A 89 -10.81 11.70 -1.59
N ALA A 90 -10.63 12.78 -0.82
CA ALA A 90 -10.45 14.12 -1.37
C ALA A 90 -9.22 14.21 -2.30
N LEU A 91 -8.12 13.53 -1.97
CA LEU A 91 -6.96 13.45 -2.85
C LEU A 91 -7.28 12.68 -4.15
N VAL A 92 -8.04 11.58 -4.08
CA VAL A 92 -8.48 10.83 -5.26
C VAL A 92 -9.31 11.71 -6.18
N ASP A 93 -10.25 12.47 -5.63
CA ASP A 93 -11.06 13.43 -6.38
C ASP A 93 -10.18 14.52 -7.04
N GLU A 94 -9.23 15.11 -6.29
CA GLU A 94 -8.30 16.10 -6.83
C GLU A 94 -7.43 15.54 -7.97
N VAL A 95 -6.93 14.32 -7.82
CA VAL A 95 -6.13 13.65 -8.85
C VAL A 95 -6.95 13.43 -10.12
N ALA A 96 -8.19 12.95 -9.98
CA ALA A 96 -9.10 12.76 -11.11
C ALA A 96 -9.41 14.10 -11.81
N GLU A 97 -9.71 15.16 -11.04
CA GLU A 97 -9.98 16.49 -11.58
C GLU A 97 -8.80 17.05 -12.37
N ARG A 98 -7.58 17.01 -11.80
CA ARG A 98 -6.39 17.60 -12.43
C ARG A 98 -5.91 16.85 -13.66
N THR A 99 -6.06 15.53 -13.67
CA THR A 99 -5.68 14.70 -14.80
C THR A 99 -6.78 14.59 -15.86
N GLY A 100 -8.02 14.94 -15.52
CA GLY A 100 -9.19 14.69 -16.35
C GLY A 100 -9.56 13.21 -16.49
N SER A 101 -8.95 12.34 -15.67
CA SER A 101 -9.18 10.89 -15.70
C SER A 101 -10.47 10.53 -14.98
N ASP A 102 -11.28 9.67 -15.58
CA ASP A 102 -12.47 9.08 -14.93
C ASP A 102 -12.11 7.91 -14.00
N ARG A 103 -10.82 7.54 -13.95
CA ARG A 103 -10.29 6.46 -13.11
C ARG A 103 -9.03 6.86 -12.34
N VAL A 104 -8.86 6.29 -11.17
CA VAL A 104 -7.64 6.34 -10.35
C VAL A 104 -7.35 4.94 -9.85
N ASP A 105 -6.07 4.55 -9.82
CA ASP A 105 -5.65 3.31 -9.17
C ASP A 105 -5.01 3.61 -7.81
N LEU A 106 -5.28 2.77 -6.82
CA LEU A 106 -4.70 2.86 -5.49
C LEU A 106 -3.71 1.72 -5.25
N VAL A 107 -2.54 2.05 -4.70
CA VAL A 107 -1.60 1.07 -4.15
C VAL A 107 -1.39 1.37 -2.68
N GLY A 108 -1.80 0.46 -1.81
CA GLY A 108 -1.66 0.60 -0.36
C GLY A 108 -0.65 -0.38 0.19
N HIS A 109 0.23 0.08 1.08
CA HIS A 109 1.09 -0.80 1.88
C HIS A 109 0.54 -0.91 3.30
N SER A 110 0.47 -2.12 3.85
CA SER A 110 0.05 -2.34 5.25
C SER A 110 -1.28 -1.64 5.55
N TRP A 111 -1.35 -0.79 6.59
CA TRP A 111 -2.54 0.01 6.92
C TRP A 111 -2.97 1.00 5.84
N GLY A 112 -2.06 1.43 4.96
CA GLY A 112 -2.41 2.24 3.79
C GLY A 112 -3.37 1.52 2.84
N ALA A 113 -3.32 0.19 2.79
CA ALA A 113 -4.31 -0.59 2.04
C ALA A 113 -5.69 -0.58 2.72
N VAL A 114 -5.75 -0.52 4.06
CA VAL A 114 -7.00 -0.39 4.82
C VAL A 114 -7.63 0.98 4.59
N LEU A 115 -6.83 2.05 4.58
CA LEU A 115 -7.28 3.39 4.20
C LEU A 115 -7.85 3.42 2.78
N ALA A 116 -7.14 2.85 1.81
CA ALA A 116 -7.63 2.73 0.43
C ALA A 116 -8.93 1.91 0.34
N ARG A 117 -9.04 0.83 1.12
CA ARG A 117 -10.25 -0.01 1.18
C ARG A 117 -11.43 0.77 1.79
N ALA A 118 -11.17 1.62 2.79
CA ALA A 118 -12.17 2.49 3.36
C ALA A 118 -12.75 3.46 2.31
N VAL A 119 -11.90 4.08 1.48
CA VAL A 119 -12.34 4.98 0.39
C VAL A 119 -13.31 4.29 -0.58
N VAL A 120 -13.10 3.02 -0.91
CA VAL A 120 -13.95 2.35 -1.90
C VAL A 120 -15.19 1.68 -1.30
N ARG A 121 -15.14 1.27 -0.02
CA ARG A 121 -16.22 0.50 0.61
C ARG A 121 -17.23 1.36 1.37
N LEU A 122 -16.81 2.49 1.93
CA LEU A 122 -17.63 3.22 2.88
C LEU A 122 -18.64 4.14 2.16
N PRO A 123 -19.93 4.15 2.59
CA PRO A 123 -20.98 4.95 1.94
C PRO A 123 -20.70 6.46 1.90
N GLU A 124 -19.98 7.00 2.88
CA GLU A 124 -19.55 8.41 2.89
C GLU A 124 -18.65 8.79 1.70
N HIS A 125 -18.05 7.81 1.03
CA HIS A 125 -17.22 7.99 -0.15
C HIS A 125 -17.89 7.50 -1.44
N ALA A 126 -19.22 7.34 -1.45
CA ALA A 126 -19.96 6.83 -2.61
C ALA A 126 -19.79 7.68 -3.89
N ALA A 127 -19.42 8.96 -3.78
CA ALA A 127 -19.10 9.81 -4.93
C ALA A 127 -17.70 9.55 -5.49
N THR A 128 -16.72 9.28 -4.61
CA THR A 128 -15.31 9.04 -4.97
C THR A 128 -15.06 7.59 -5.39
N SER A 129 -15.70 6.61 -4.73
CA SER A 129 -15.49 5.17 -4.97
C SER A 129 -15.58 4.77 -6.44
N PRO A 130 -16.54 5.26 -7.26
CA PRO A 130 -16.59 4.98 -8.70
C PRO A 130 -15.35 5.39 -9.50
N LEU A 131 -14.56 6.36 -9.02
CA LEU A 131 -13.29 6.74 -9.64
C LEU A 131 -12.23 5.65 -9.44
N VAL A 132 -12.29 4.89 -8.35
CA VAL A 132 -11.26 3.88 -8.07
C VAL A 132 -11.49 2.64 -8.93
N ARG A 133 -10.55 2.34 -9.81
CA ARG A 133 -10.61 1.18 -10.71
C ARG A 133 -9.95 -0.05 -10.10
N ARG A 134 -8.78 0.12 -9.48
CA ARG A 134 -7.97 -0.97 -8.93
C ARG A 134 -7.44 -0.60 -7.56
N LEU A 135 -7.39 -1.59 -6.69
CA LEU A 135 -6.76 -1.48 -5.38
C LEU A 135 -5.76 -2.63 -5.22
N VAL A 136 -4.47 -2.27 -5.21
CA VAL A 136 -3.37 -3.21 -4.99
C VAL A 136 -2.86 -3.06 -3.56
N GLY A 137 -3.05 -4.08 -2.73
CA GLY A 137 -2.51 -4.17 -1.38
C GLY A 137 -1.16 -4.89 -1.36
N LEU A 138 -0.13 -4.22 -0.86
CA LEU A 138 1.17 -4.80 -0.52
C LEU A 138 1.21 -5.07 0.98
N ALA A 139 1.28 -6.35 1.37
CA ALA A 139 1.12 -6.82 2.74
C ALA A 139 -0.05 -6.13 3.49
N PRO A 140 -1.27 -6.10 2.90
CA PRO A 140 -2.39 -5.40 3.51
C PRO A 140 -2.75 -6.01 4.87
N THR A 141 -3.39 -5.23 5.73
CA THR A 141 -3.79 -5.59 7.10
C THR A 141 -5.32 -5.73 7.22
N TYR A 142 -5.98 -6.29 6.20
CA TYR A 142 -7.46 -6.35 6.13
C TYR A 142 -8.14 -7.15 7.23
N ALA A 143 -7.41 -8.05 7.89
CA ALA A 143 -7.87 -8.81 9.06
C ALA A 143 -7.24 -8.32 10.37
N GLY A 144 -6.49 -7.21 10.33
CA GLY A 144 -5.68 -6.71 11.42
C GLY A 144 -4.32 -7.40 11.54
N THR A 145 -3.57 -6.98 12.56
CA THR A 145 -2.28 -7.55 12.94
C THR A 145 -2.40 -8.25 14.29
N THR A 146 -1.59 -9.29 14.51
CA THR A 146 -1.39 -9.90 15.83
C THR A 146 -0.01 -9.60 16.41
N LEU A 147 0.90 -9.01 15.63
CA LEU A 147 2.31 -8.82 15.99
C LEU A 147 2.76 -7.34 15.94
N HIS A 148 2.86 -6.76 17.14
CA HIS A 148 3.82 -5.72 17.55
C HIS A 148 3.92 -5.68 19.10
N GLY A 149 3.67 -6.81 19.75
CA GLY A 149 3.37 -6.84 21.19
C GLY A 149 2.02 -6.19 21.56
N LEU A 150 1.22 -5.73 20.60
CA LEU A 150 -0.06 -5.03 20.84
C LEU A 150 -1.10 -5.91 21.54
N ALA A 151 -1.19 -7.21 21.21
CA ALA A 151 -2.05 -8.15 21.95
C ALA A 151 -1.60 -8.29 23.42
N GLY A 152 -0.30 -8.46 23.65
CA GLY A 152 0.26 -8.48 25.02
C GLY A 152 0.15 -7.13 25.74
N LEU A 153 0.17 -6.01 25.00
CA LEU A 153 -0.02 -4.66 25.53
C LEU A 153 -1.48 -4.41 25.90
N ALA A 154 -2.44 -4.88 25.09
CA ALA A 154 -3.87 -4.69 25.29
C ALA A 154 -4.38 -5.34 26.58
N ASP A 155 -3.88 -6.55 26.88
CA ASP A 155 -4.45 -7.45 27.88
C ASP A 155 -3.67 -7.51 29.20
N HIS A 156 -2.53 -6.81 29.31
CA HIS A 156 -1.68 -6.89 30.50
C HIS A 156 -1.94 -5.76 31.52
N PRO A 157 -2.23 -6.05 32.81
CA PRO A 157 -2.58 -5.01 33.80
C PRO A 157 -1.52 -3.90 33.97
N ARG A 158 -0.23 -4.26 33.87
CA ARG A 158 0.90 -3.30 34.02
C ARG A 158 1.07 -2.30 32.87
N THR A 159 0.26 -2.39 31.81
CA THR A 159 0.40 -1.53 30.63
C THR A 159 -0.66 -0.42 30.58
N GLU A 160 -1.48 -0.26 31.61
CA GLU A 160 -2.57 0.73 31.65
C GLU A 160 -2.13 2.15 31.27
N GLY A 161 -1.02 2.65 31.83
CA GLY A 161 -0.49 3.96 31.47
C GLY A 161 -0.05 4.08 30.01
N ALA A 162 0.57 3.03 29.46
CA ALA A 162 0.98 3.01 28.06
C ALA A 162 -0.23 2.94 27.11
N ARG A 163 -1.26 2.15 27.47
CA ARG A 163 -2.53 2.08 26.73
C ARG A 163 -3.27 3.40 26.75
N ALA A 164 -3.39 4.05 27.91
CA ALA A 164 -4.00 5.36 28.02
C ALA A 164 -3.26 6.42 27.19
N TRP A 165 -1.92 6.37 27.16
CA TRP A 165 -1.13 7.24 26.30
C TRP A 165 -1.40 6.98 24.82
N LEU A 166 -1.42 5.72 24.39
CA LEU A 166 -1.71 5.35 23.00
C LEU A 166 -3.14 5.68 22.59
N ASP A 167 -4.13 5.49 23.47
CA ASP A 167 -5.52 5.86 23.24
C ASP A 167 -5.65 7.37 23.01
N ALA A 168 -4.89 8.18 23.74
CA ALA A 168 -4.91 9.63 23.62
C ALA A 168 -4.13 10.18 22.41
N HIS A 169 -3.05 9.51 21.99
CA HIS A 169 -2.12 10.07 20.99
C HIS A 169 -2.03 9.29 19.69
N ARG A 170 -2.50 8.04 19.65
CA ARG A 170 -2.23 7.08 18.57
C ARG A 170 -3.44 6.17 18.31
N PRO A 171 -4.65 6.71 18.11
CA PRO A 171 -5.91 5.95 18.10
C PRO A 171 -5.91 4.71 17.20
N THR A 172 -5.15 4.76 16.10
CA THR A 172 -4.94 3.65 15.16
C THR A 172 -4.35 2.37 15.76
N TRP A 173 -3.74 2.43 16.95
CA TRP A 173 -3.15 1.24 17.58
C TRP A 173 -4.19 0.16 17.89
N ARG A 174 -5.42 0.57 18.30
CA ARG A 174 -6.54 -0.36 18.49
C ARG A 174 -7.23 -0.70 17.19
N GLU A 175 -7.33 0.25 16.28
CA GLU A 175 -7.95 0.04 14.97
C GLU A 175 -7.24 -1.08 14.19
N GLN A 176 -5.93 -1.23 14.40
CA GLN A 176 -5.09 -2.28 13.81
C GLN A 176 -5.30 -3.68 14.37
N MET A 177 -5.95 -3.82 15.51
CA MET A 177 -6.20 -5.12 16.14
C MET A 177 -7.31 -5.87 15.41
N ALA A 178 -7.15 -7.18 15.23
CA ALA A 178 -8.22 -8.03 14.72
C ALA A 178 -9.50 -7.86 15.58
N GLY A 179 -10.66 -7.73 14.92
CA GLY A 179 -11.94 -7.46 15.59
C GLY A 179 -12.15 -6.00 16.01
N SER A 180 -11.33 -5.06 15.52
CA SER A 180 -11.58 -3.64 15.73
C SER A 180 -12.84 -3.18 14.99
N THR A 181 -13.52 -2.15 15.51
CA THR A 181 -14.70 -1.56 14.88
C THR A 181 -14.44 -1.12 13.43
N VAL A 182 -13.23 -0.64 13.14
CA VAL A 182 -12.82 -0.24 11.78
C VAL A 182 -12.77 -1.43 10.84
N LEU A 183 -12.08 -2.51 11.24
CA LEU A 183 -11.93 -3.69 10.38
C LEU A 183 -13.23 -4.47 10.25
N ASP A 184 -13.98 -4.63 11.35
CA ASP A 184 -15.30 -5.29 11.33
C ASP A 184 -16.30 -4.48 10.49
N GLY A 185 -16.28 -3.15 10.62
CA GLY A 185 -17.10 -2.26 9.79
C GLY A 185 -16.78 -2.41 8.30
N LEU A 186 -15.49 -2.48 7.95
CA LEU A 186 -15.03 -2.69 6.59
C LEU A 186 -15.17 -4.12 6.08
N ALA A 187 -15.50 -5.10 6.92
CA ALA A 187 -15.71 -6.50 6.53
C ALA A 187 -17.18 -6.84 6.27
N ARG A 188 -18.10 -5.90 6.52
CA ARG A 188 -19.55 -6.07 6.38
C ARG A 188 -19.96 -6.41 4.92
N PRO A 189 -20.65 -7.54 4.69
CA PRO A 189 -21.12 -7.92 3.36
C PRO A 189 -22.08 -6.90 2.72
N GLU A 190 -22.79 -6.11 3.54
CA GLU A 190 -23.69 -5.06 3.07
C GLU A 190 -22.94 -3.98 2.25
N LEU A 191 -21.62 -3.89 2.40
CA LEU A 191 -20.77 -2.96 1.65
C LEU A 191 -20.26 -3.54 0.32
N ASP A 192 -20.53 -4.81 -0.02
CA ASP A 192 -20.02 -5.46 -1.24
C ASP A 192 -20.51 -4.77 -2.53
N ALA A 193 -21.69 -4.16 -2.49
CA ALA A 193 -22.22 -3.42 -3.64
C ALA A 193 -21.47 -2.10 -3.89
N HIS A 194 -20.82 -1.52 -2.87
CA HIS A 194 -20.12 -0.23 -2.99
C HIS A 194 -18.80 -0.32 -3.74
N ASP A 195 -18.17 -1.50 -3.78
CA ASP A 195 -16.86 -1.71 -4.38
C ASP A 195 -16.85 -2.83 -5.45
N ALA A 196 -18.03 -3.23 -5.93
CA ALA A 196 -18.18 -4.32 -6.91
C ALA A 196 -17.44 -4.06 -8.24
N HIS A 197 -17.18 -2.80 -8.58
CA HIS A 197 -16.43 -2.38 -9.77
C HIS A 197 -14.91 -2.39 -9.57
N VAL A 198 -14.42 -2.52 -8.34
CA VAL A 198 -12.99 -2.43 -8.01
C VAL A 198 -12.31 -3.78 -8.21
N ALA A 199 -11.23 -3.78 -9.00
CA ALA A 199 -10.37 -4.96 -9.10
C ALA A 199 -9.34 -4.96 -7.97
N TYR A 200 -9.44 -5.93 -7.07
CA TYR A 200 -8.53 -6.10 -5.95
C TYR A 200 -7.35 -7.02 -6.29
N THR A 201 -6.16 -6.68 -5.81
CA THR A 201 -4.98 -7.57 -5.81
C THR A 201 -4.33 -7.50 -4.44
N SER A 202 -4.10 -8.64 -3.80
CA SER A 202 -3.41 -8.73 -2.50
C SER A 202 -2.11 -9.50 -2.64
N ILE A 203 -1.00 -8.80 -2.41
CA ILE A 203 0.35 -9.35 -2.50
C ILE A 203 0.89 -9.49 -1.08
N VAL A 204 1.12 -10.72 -0.63
CA VAL A 204 1.54 -11.05 0.74
C VAL A 204 2.84 -11.85 0.74
N THR A 205 3.55 -11.84 1.86
CA THR A 205 4.77 -12.63 2.05
C THR A 205 4.62 -13.62 3.20
N ARG A 206 5.16 -14.83 3.04
CA ARG A 206 5.21 -15.86 4.10
C ARG A 206 6.05 -15.43 5.30
N PHE A 207 6.97 -14.49 5.09
CA PHE A 207 7.88 -13.97 6.12
C PHE A 207 7.35 -12.69 6.77
N ASP A 208 6.05 -12.41 6.63
CA ASP A 208 5.41 -11.27 7.26
C ASP A 208 5.42 -11.44 8.79
N GLN A 209 6.15 -10.57 9.46
CA GLN A 209 6.29 -10.51 10.90
C GLN A 209 5.31 -9.52 11.56
N VAL A 210 4.40 -8.90 10.81
CA VAL A 210 3.41 -7.94 11.32
C VAL A 210 2.02 -8.53 11.16
N VAL A 211 1.66 -8.97 9.96
CA VAL A 211 0.39 -9.63 9.67
C VAL A 211 0.55 -11.12 9.86
N THR A 212 0.24 -11.62 11.06
CA THR A 212 0.32 -13.04 11.38
C THR A 212 -1.07 -13.59 11.75
N PRO A 213 -1.57 -14.65 11.07
CA PRO A 213 -0.96 -15.33 9.93
C PRO A 213 -0.97 -14.47 8.65
N TYR A 214 0.08 -14.57 7.82
CA TYR A 214 0.24 -13.75 6.61
C TYR A 214 -0.89 -13.88 5.58
N ARG A 215 -1.67 -14.97 5.65
CA ARG A 215 -2.84 -15.21 4.79
C ARG A 215 -4.11 -14.52 5.30
N ALA A 216 -4.12 -13.95 6.50
CA ALA A 216 -5.32 -13.38 7.12
C ALA A 216 -6.00 -12.35 6.20
N SER A 217 -5.23 -11.49 5.55
CA SER A 217 -5.76 -10.49 4.62
C SER A 217 -6.29 -11.08 3.31
N LEU A 218 -5.79 -12.24 2.87
CA LEU A 218 -6.35 -12.96 1.73
C LEU A 218 -7.74 -13.53 2.05
N THR A 219 -7.92 -14.00 3.29
CA THR A 219 -9.23 -14.47 3.78
C THR A 219 -10.22 -13.32 3.95
N ALA A 220 -9.74 -12.14 4.38
CA ALA A 220 -10.59 -10.96 4.61
C ALA A 220 -11.02 -10.24 3.33
N GLU A 221 -10.36 -10.48 2.20
CA GLU A 221 -10.80 -10.01 0.88
C GLU A 221 -10.67 -11.13 -0.17
N PRO A 222 -11.59 -12.12 -0.15
CA PRO A 222 -11.48 -13.32 -0.98
C PRO A 222 -11.69 -13.05 -2.48
N ARG A 223 -12.18 -11.86 -2.86
CA ARG A 223 -12.33 -11.45 -4.27
C ARG A 223 -11.01 -10.97 -4.89
N ALA A 224 -10.00 -10.68 -4.07
CA ALA A 224 -8.70 -10.21 -4.57
C ALA A 224 -7.95 -11.29 -5.35
N GLU A 225 -7.24 -10.90 -6.41
CA GLU A 225 -6.16 -11.74 -6.94
C GLU A 225 -5.10 -11.91 -5.84
N ALA A 226 -4.98 -13.13 -5.32
CA ALA A 226 -4.03 -13.44 -4.26
C ALA A 226 -2.66 -13.80 -4.84
N VAL A 227 -1.64 -13.07 -4.40
CA VAL A 227 -0.23 -13.34 -4.72
C VAL A 227 0.52 -13.59 -3.42
N VAL A 228 1.10 -14.78 -3.28
CA VAL A 228 2.09 -15.05 -2.24
C VAL A 228 3.46 -14.98 -2.92
N VAL A 229 4.32 -14.06 -2.48
CA VAL A 229 5.62 -13.80 -3.12
C VAL A 229 6.44 -15.08 -3.31
N GLN A 230 6.46 -15.95 -2.30
CA GLN A 230 7.22 -17.20 -2.34
C GLN A 230 6.61 -18.29 -3.23
N ASP A 231 5.32 -18.19 -3.59
CA ASP A 231 4.71 -19.09 -4.59
C ASP A 231 5.21 -18.72 -5.99
N VAL A 232 5.65 -17.47 -6.18
CA VAL A 232 6.19 -16.95 -7.44
C VAL A 232 7.71 -17.11 -7.51
N CYS A 233 8.42 -16.83 -6.41
CA CYS A 233 9.87 -16.94 -6.29
C CYS A 233 10.25 -17.54 -4.92
N GLY A 234 10.49 -18.85 -4.86
CA GLY A 234 10.72 -19.54 -3.59
C GLY A 234 11.97 -19.12 -2.80
N SER A 235 12.94 -18.45 -3.45
CA SER A 235 14.14 -17.89 -2.81
C SER A 235 13.97 -16.46 -2.30
N ASP A 236 12.80 -15.85 -2.52
CA ASP A 236 12.49 -14.50 -2.09
C ASP A 236 12.17 -14.49 -0.59
N LEU A 237 13.01 -13.82 0.20
CA LEU A 237 12.83 -13.72 1.65
C LEU A 237 12.28 -12.34 2.07
N THR A 238 11.59 -11.63 1.17
CA THR A 238 11.02 -10.32 1.49
C THR A 238 10.09 -10.39 2.70
N ASP A 239 10.13 -9.37 3.54
CA ASP A 239 9.33 -9.26 4.76
C ASP A 239 8.27 -8.16 4.62
N HIS A 240 7.57 -7.85 5.72
CA HIS A 240 6.47 -6.88 5.71
C HIS A 240 6.87 -5.49 5.17
N VAL A 241 8.10 -5.03 5.43
CA VAL A 241 8.53 -3.66 5.09
C VAL A 241 9.39 -3.62 3.83
N ALA A 242 10.05 -4.71 3.47
CA ALA A 242 10.82 -4.81 2.24
C ALA A 242 9.94 -5.04 1.00
N ILE A 243 8.68 -5.47 1.17
CA ILE A 243 7.77 -5.79 0.06
C ILE A 243 7.50 -4.61 -0.88
N THR A 244 7.63 -3.35 -0.43
CA THR A 244 7.49 -2.16 -1.30
C THR A 244 8.74 -1.86 -2.14
N HIS A 245 9.85 -2.57 -1.88
CA HIS A 245 11.11 -2.52 -2.62
C HIS A 245 11.44 -3.87 -3.26
N ASP A 246 10.48 -4.80 -3.28
CA ASP A 246 10.66 -6.14 -3.82
C ASP A 246 10.32 -6.21 -5.32
N ALA A 247 11.21 -6.84 -6.09
CA ALA A 247 11.04 -6.94 -7.53
C ALA A 247 9.86 -7.84 -7.91
N VAL A 248 9.64 -8.93 -7.18
CA VAL A 248 8.55 -9.87 -7.48
C VAL A 248 7.20 -9.22 -7.17
N ALA A 249 7.06 -8.62 -6.00
CA ALA A 249 5.87 -7.89 -5.59
C ALA A 249 5.58 -6.72 -6.54
N LEU A 250 6.56 -5.87 -6.86
CA LEU A 250 6.34 -4.74 -7.75
C LEU A 250 6.08 -5.15 -9.20
N TRP A 251 6.58 -6.30 -9.66
CA TRP A 251 6.18 -6.87 -10.95
C TRP A 251 4.68 -7.20 -10.97
N HIS A 252 4.13 -7.72 -9.86
CA HIS A 252 2.69 -7.96 -9.72
C HIS A 252 1.88 -6.66 -9.57
N VAL A 253 2.43 -5.63 -8.92
CA VAL A 253 1.82 -4.27 -8.94
C VAL A 253 1.70 -3.78 -10.37
N VAL A 254 2.78 -3.82 -11.15
CA VAL A 254 2.73 -3.39 -12.56
C VAL A 254 1.76 -4.24 -13.37
N ARG A 255 1.73 -5.57 -13.19
CA ARG A 255 0.78 -6.45 -13.88
C ARG A 255 -0.67 -6.08 -13.56
N ALA A 256 -0.97 -5.69 -12.32
CA ALA A 256 -2.30 -5.26 -11.93
C ALA A 256 -2.66 -3.90 -12.54
N LEU A 257 -1.75 -2.92 -12.49
CA LEU A 257 -2.02 -1.53 -12.92
C LEU A 257 -1.89 -1.29 -14.44
N ALA A 258 -0.99 -2.03 -15.10
CA ALA A 258 -0.67 -1.88 -16.50
C ALA A 258 -0.39 -3.25 -17.16
N PRO A 259 -1.42 -4.11 -17.32
CA PRO A 259 -1.26 -5.45 -17.87
C PRO A 259 -0.54 -5.44 -19.23
N GLY A 260 0.46 -6.31 -19.40
CA GLY A 260 1.31 -6.41 -20.58
C GLY A 260 2.56 -5.53 -20.54
N ARG A 261 2.71 -4.66 -19.52
CA ARG A 261 3.85 -3.74 -19.36
C ARG A 261 4.79 -4.11 -18.22
N GLU A 262 4.50 -5.18 -17.49
CA GLU A 262 5.31 -5.69 -16.38
C GLU A 262 6.67 -6.26 -16.83
N GLY A 263 6.80 -6.60 -18.11
CA GLY A 263 8.02 -7.16 -18.68
C GLY A 263 8.35 -8.55 -18.11
N ARG A 264 9.61 -8.96 -18.20
CA ARG A 264 10.05 -10.27 -17.70
C ARG A 264 9.93 -10.34 -16.17
N ARG A 265 9.28 -11.41 -15.70
CA ARG A 265 9.16 -11.72 -14.27
C ARG A 265 10.55 -11.84 -13.63
N PRO A 266 10.85 -11.05 -12.58
CA PRO A 266 12.13 -11.12 -11.90
C PRO A 266 12.25 -12.43 -11.10
N ARG A 267 13.50 -12.85 -10.88
CA ARG A 267 13.87 -13.95 -10.00
C ARG A 267 15.12 -13.53 -9.25
N GLY A 268 15.20 -13.83 -7.97
CA GLY A 268 16.35 -13.44 -7.16
C GLY A 268 16.14 -13.69 -5.68
N LEU A 269 17.23 -13.57 -4.94
CA LEU A 269 17.20 -13.51 -3.49
C LEU A 269 16.87 -12.08 -3.07
N VAL A 270 15.80 -11.94 -2.31
CA VAL A 270 15.42 -10.67 -1.66
C VAL A 270 15.66 -10.79 -0.18
N LEU A 271 16.39 -9.83 0.39
CA LEU A 271 16.77 -9.89 1.80
C LEU A 271 15.72 -9.18 2.67
N PRO A 272 15.39 -9.74 3.86
CA PRO A 272 14.51 -9.09 4.83
C PRO A 272 14.99 -7.67 5.18
N PHE A 273 14.05 -6.77 5.45
CA PHE A 273 14.21 -5.36 5.81
C PHE A 273 14.92 -4.47 4.78
N VAL A 274 15.47 -5.04 3.71
CA VAL A 274 16.29 -4.34 2.71
C VAL A 274 15.58 -4.29 1.36
N GLY A 275 15.09 -5.42 0.86
CA GLY A 275 14.60 -5.56 -0.52
C GLY A 275 15.68 -6.09 -1.48
N GLY A 276 15.43 -5.88 -2.80
CA GLY A 276 16.33 -6.20 -3.92
C GLY A 276 16.25 -7.65 -4.43
N PRO A 277 16.56 -7.97 -5.71
CA PRO A 277 17.15 -7.12 -6.72
C PRO A 277 16.25 -6.88 -7.94
N ALA A 278 16.38 -5.70 -8.56
CA ALA A 278 16.27 -5.57 -10.01
C ALA A 278 17.62 -5.21 -10.62
N SER A 279 18.55 -6.15 -10.54
CA SER A 279 19.43 -6.61 -11.64
C SER A 279 20.53 -7.52 -11.06
N ALA A 280 20.88 -8.58 -11.78
CA ALA A 280 22.27 -8.71 -12.18
C ALA A 280 22.33 -7.98 -13.53
N SER A 281 23.04 -6.86 -13.58
CA SER A 281 23.53 -6.36 -14.85
C SER A 281 24.53 -7.39 -15.34
N THR A 282 24.11 -8.28 -16.24
CA THR A 282 25.03 -9.10 -17.03
C THR A 282 24.43 -9.33 -18.41
N ARG A 283 24.81 -8.43 -19.33
CA ARG A 283 25.01 -8.59 -20.78
C ARG A 283 23.82 -9.06 -21.63
#